data_AF-A0AA37IGI6-F1
#
_entry.id   AF-A0AA37IGI6-F1
#
_cell.length_a   1.000
_cell.length_b   1.000
_cell.length_c   1.000
_cell.angle_alpha   90.00
_cell.angle_beta   90.00
_cell.angle_gamma   90.00
#
_symmetry.space_group_name_H-M   'P 1'
#
loop_
_entity.id
_entity.type
_entity.pdbx_description
1 polymer ?
#
loop_
_entity_poly.entity_id
_entity_poly.type
_entity_poly.pdbx_seq_one_letter_code
_entity_poly.pdbx_strand_id
1 'polypeptide(L)'
;MADVTVPILFLQGTRDKLAELHLLRSVVETLGPRATLHVVDDADHSFHVRASSARTDAEVVLELARTMSAWFLAEGKFVRVT
;
A
#
# COMPACT_ATOMS: atom_id res chain seq x y z
N MET A 1 6.58 13.11 9.41
CA MET A 1 5.27 12.42 9.33
C MET A 1 4.37 12.63 10.55
N ALA A 2 4.89 13.06 11.70
CA ALA A 2 4.05 13.28 12.90
C ALA A 2 2.91 14.30 12.67
N ASP A 3 3.15 15.31 11.83
CA ASP A 3 2.18 16.37 11.53
C ASP A 3 1.11 15.97 10.50
N VAL A 4 1.21 14.78 9.89
CA VAL A 4 0.18 14.25 8.99
C VAL A 4 -0.88 13.56 9.84
N THR A 5 -2.04 14.19 9.93
CA THR A 5 -3.15 13.78 10.83
C THR A 5 -4.30 13.08 10.12
N VAL A 6 -4.23 12.93 8.80
CA VAL A 6 -5.23 12.22 7.98
C VAL A 6 -4.93 10.72 7.90
N PRO A 7 -5.90 9.86 7.50
CA PRO A 7 -5.64 8.47 7.19
C PRO A 7 -4.62 8.31 6.04
N ILE A 8 -3.75 7.31 6.13
CA ILE A 8 -2.63 7.05 5.21
C ILE A 8 -2.66 5.59 4.77
N LEU A 9 -2.63 5.35 3.47
CA LEU A 9 -2.42 4.02 2.88
C LEU A 9 -1.00 3.91 2.34
N PHE A 10 -0.28 2.88 2.77
CA PHE A 10 0.99 2.44 2.20
C PHE A 10 0.79 1.17 1.39
N LEU A 11 1.37 1.13 0.19
CA LEU A 11 1.38 -0.03 -0.71
C LEU A 11 2.84 -0.41 -0.94
N GLN A 12 3.25 -1.60 -0.53
CA GLN A 12 4.68 -1.95 -0.48
C GLN A 12 4.95 -3.35 -1.04
N GLY A 13 5.90 -3.44 -1.97
CA GLY A 13 6.46 -4.72 -2.42
C GLY A 13 7.49 -5.28 -1.42
N THR A 14 7.53 -6.60 -1.20
CA THR A 14 8.51 -7.23 -0.29
C THR A 14 9.96 -7.18 -0.80
N ARG A 15 10.17 -6.92 -2.10
CA ARG A 15 11.48 -6.86 -2.77
C ARG A 15 11.91 -5.45 -3.17
N ASP A 16 11.21 -4.44 -2.68
CA ASP A 16 11.62 -3.07 -2.86
C ASP A 16 12.96 -2.80 -2.17
N LYS A 17 13.97 -2.47 -2.98
CA LYS A 17 15.32 -2.13 -2.51
C LYS A 17 15.49 -0.64 -2.19
N LEU A 18 14.50 0.17 -2.52
CA LEU A 18 14.46 1.61 -2.24
C LEU A 18 13.72 1.89 -0.93
N ALA A 19 12.78 1.02 -0.54
CA ALA A 19 12.06 1.07 0.72
C ALA A 19 12.04 -0.32 1.40
N GLU A 20 13.05 -0.59 2.22
CA GLU A 20 13.13 -1.85 2.95
C GLU A 20 11.92 -2.02 3.89
N LEU A 21 11.21 -3.13 3.73
CA LEU A 21 9.91 -3.35 4.39
C LEU A 21 9.98 -3.22 5.92
N HIS A 22 11.07 -3.63 6.55
CA HIS A 22 11.21 -3.56 8.00
C HIS A 22 11.26 -2.11 8.51
N LEU A 23 11.91 -1.19 7.77
CA LEU A 23 11.93 0.24 8.09
C LEU A 23 10.53 0.84 7.96
N LEU A 24 9.82 0.48 6.89
CA LEU A 24 8.45 0.95 6.68
C LEU A 24 7.49 0.48 7.78
N ARG A 25 7.63 -0.78 8.24
CA ARG A 25 6.83 -1.29 9.36
C ARG A 25 7.01 -0.46 10.62
N SER A 26 8.23 -0.08 10.97
CA SER A 26 8.48 0.81 12.12
C SER A 26 7.83 2.19 11.97
N VAL A 27 7.78 2.74 10.75
CA VAL A 27 7.07 3.99 10.46
C VAL A 27 5.56 3.81 10.64
N VAL A 28 4.99 2.72 10.13
CA VAL A 28 3.56 2.40 10.26
C VAL A 28 3.17 2.23 11.73
N GLU A 29 4.00 1.52 12.53
CA GLU A 29 3.81 1.39 13.97
C GLU A 29 3.80 2.74 14.68
N THR A 30 4.72 3.63 14.31
CA THR A 30 4.79 4.99 14.88
C THR A 30 3.56 5.83 14.53
N LEU A 31 3.01 5.67 13.33
CA LEU A 31 1.81 6.37 12.88
C LEU A 31 0.52 5.79 13.49
N GLY A 32 0.59 4.55 13.95
CA GLY A 32 -0.49 3.88 14.68
C GLY A 32 -1.78 3.78 13.86
N PRO A 33 -2.95 4.03 14.46
CA PRO A 33 -4.26 3.81 13.80
C PRO A 33 -4.49 4.60 12.51
N ARG A 34 -3.69 5.63 12.22
CA ARG A 34 -3.82 6.42 10.98
C ARG A 34 -3.21 5.73 9.77
N ALA A 35 -2.35 4.73 9.96
CA ALA A 35 -1.64 4.08 8.88
C ALA A 35 -2.19 2.67 8.60
N THR A 36 -2.50 2.42 7.33
CA THR A 36 -2.78 1.09 6.79
C THR A 36 -1.62 0.69 5.88
N LEU A 37 -1.12 -0.55 6.02
CA LEU A 37 -0.07 -1.09 5.17
C LEU A 37 -0.58 -2.33 4.43
N HIS A 38 -0.56 -2.26 3.10
CA HIS A 38 -0.78 -3.41 2.23
C HIS A 38 0.54 -3.86 1.64
N VAL A 39 0.87 -5.14 1.81
CA VAL A 39 2.13 -5.73 1.34
C VAL A 39 1.86 -6.66 0.18
N VAL A 40 2.54 -6.42 -0.94
CA VAL A 40 2.52 -7.29 -2.12
C VAL A 40 3.75 -8.17 -2.08
N ASP A 41 3.53 -9.49 -2.05
CA ASP A 41 4.63 -10.43 -2.04
C ASP A 41 5.37 -10.49 -3.39
N ASP A 42 6.68 -10.71 -3.31
CA ASP A 42 7.65 -10.83 -4.41
C ASP A 42 7.75 -9.64 -5.39
N ALA A 43 7.03 -8.55 -5.11
CA ALA A 43 7.00 -7.33 -5.90
C ALA A 43 8.13 -6.35 -5.52
N ASP A 44 8.69 -5.65 -6.51
CA ASP A 44 9.69 -4.60 -6.30
C ASP A 44 9.09 -3.18 -6.16
N HIS A 45 9.93 -2.15 -6.22
CA HIS A 45 9.56 -0.73 -6.08
C HIS A 45 8.61 -0.22 -7.17
N SER A 46 8.58 -0.88 -8.32
CA SER A 46 7.64 -0.60 -9.42
C SER A 46 6.52 -1.64 -9.48
N PHE A 47 6.42 -2.49 -8.45
CA PHE A 47 5.51 -3.62 -8.35
C PHE A 47 5.68 -4.72 -9.39
N HIS A 48 6.86 -4.83 -10.01
CA HIS A 48 7.17 -6.00 -10.84
C HIS A 48 7.40 -7.21 -9.94
N VAL A 49 6.71 -8.30 -10.24
CA VAL A 49 6.93 -9.59 -9.56
C VAL A 49 7.99 -10.42 -10.30
N ARG A 50 8.57 -11.41 -9.63
CA ARG A 50 9.45 -12.34 -10.36
C ARG A 50 8.62 -13.12 -11.37
N ALA A 51 9.26 -13.50 -12.48
CA ALA A 51 8.68 -14.45 -13.42
C ALA A 51 8.26 -15.79 -12.77
N SER A 52 8.83 -16.14 -11.60
CA SER A 52 8.48 -17.34 -10.84
C SER A 52 7.27 -17.18 -9.91
N SER A 53 6.72 -15.97 -9.70
CA SER A 53 5.77 -15.71 -8.61
C SER A 53 4.34 -16.24 -8.85
N ALA A 54 4.11 -17.02 -9.92
CA ALA A 54 2.78 -17.46 -10.39
C ALA A 54 1.76 -16.34 -10.65
N ARG A 55 2.17 -15.08 -10.48
CA ARG A 55 1.39 -13.87 -10.68
C ARG A 55 2.03 -13.04 -11.77
N THR A 56 1.22 -12.20 -12.38
CA THR A 56 1.63 -11.19 -13.35
C THR A 56 1.57 -9.81 -12.74
N ASP A 57 2.33 -8.87 -13.31
CA ASP A 57 2.28 -7.46 -12.89
C ASP A 57 0.87 -6.87 -13.03
N ALA A 58 0.11 -7.28 -14.05
CA ALA A 58 -1.27 -6.86 -14.25
C ALA A 58 -2.20 -7.30 -13.10
N GLU A 59 -2.02 -8.53 -12.58
CA GLU A 59 -2.77 -9.01 -11.41
C GLU A 59 -2.38 -8.24 -10.14
N VAL A 60 -1.10 -7.88 -10.00
CA VAL A 60 -0.65 -7.03 -8.89
C VAL A 60 -1.26 -5.63 -9.00
N VAL A 61 -1.24 -5.00 -10.16
CA VAL A 61 -1.86 -3.69 -10.37
C VAL A 61 -3.36 -3.74 -10.07
N LEU A 62 -4.06 -4.82 -10.46
CA LEU A 62 -5.47 -5.01 -10.14
C LEU A 62 -5.70 -5.18 -8.63
N GLU A 63 -4.83 -5.90 -7.91
CA GLU A 63 -4.86 -6.01 -6.45
C GLU A 63 -4.70 -4.62 -5.80
N LEU A 64 -3.69 -3.85 -6.21
CA LEU A 64 -3.43 -2.51 -5.68
C LEU A 64 -4.62 -1.58 -5.90
N ALA A 65 -5.21 -1.59 -7.09
CA ALA A 65 -6.40 -0.79 -7.41
C ALA A 65 -7.60 -1.18 -6.53
N ARG A 66 -7.82 -2.49 -6.31
CA ARG A 66 -8.89 -2.99 -5.42
C ARG A 66 -8.65 -2.58 -3.97
N THR A 67 -7.43 -2.75 -3.47
CA THR A 67 -7.03 -2.34 -2.12
C THR A 67 -7.25 -0.85 -1.91
N MET A 68 -6.76 -0.02 -2.83
CA MET A 68 -6.92 1.43 -2.75
C MET A 68 -8.40 1.84 -2.79
N SER A 69 -9.20 1.25 -3.68
CA SER A 69 -10.63 1.54 -3.76
C SER A 69 -11.37 1.13 -2.49
N ALA A 70 -11.10 -0.05 -1.95
CA ALA A 70 -11.74 -0.54 -0.73
C ALA A 70 -11.36 0.34 0.48
N TRP A 71 -10.08 0.70 0.58
CA TRP A 71 -9.60 1.61 1.61
C TRP A 71 -10.25 2.99 1.52
N PHE A 72 -10.33 3.56 0.31
CA PHE A 72 -10.99 4.85 0.10
C PHE A 72 -12.46 4.83 0.47
N LEU A 73 -13.18 3.73 0.17
CA LEU A 73 -14.58 3.56 0.57
C LEU A 73 -14.76 3.43 2.09
N ALA A 74 -13.78 2.87 2.80
CA ALA A 74 -13.81 2.70 4.25
C ALA A 74 -13.43 3.98 5.01
N GLU A 75 -12.40 4.69 4.56
CA GLU A 75 -11.87 5.89 5.23
C GLU A 75 -12.50 7.19 4.73
N GLY A 76 -12.90 7.22 3.45
CA GLY A 76 -13.37 8.41 2.76
C GLY A 76 -14.81 8.75 3.09
N LYS A 77 -15.09 10.03 3.30
CA LYS A 77 -16.45 10.56 3.30
C LYS A 77 -16.76 11.07 1.90
N PHE A 78 -17.66 10.39 1.20
CA PHE A 78 -18.14 10.87 -0.09
C PHE A 78 -18.94 12.14 0.10
N VAL A 79 -18.39 13.26 -0.36
CA VAL A 79 -19.15 14.51 -0.49
C VAL A 79 -19.78 14.51 -1.87
N ARG A 80 -21.11 14.47 -1.92
CA ARG A 80 -21.85 14.52 -3.18
C ARG A 80 -21.76 15.95 -3.71
N VAL A 81 -21.20 16.11 -4.91
CA VAL A 81 -21.23 17.39 -5.63
C VAL A 81 -22.50 17.40 -6.47
N THR A 82 -23.45 18.26 -6.09
CA THR A 82 -24.65 18.63 -6.88
C THR A 82 -24.40 19.90 -7.66
#